data_AF-F4C9R7-F1
#
_entry.id   AF-F4C9R7-F1
#
_cell.length_a   1.000
_cell.length_b   1.000
_cell.length_c   1.000
_cell.angle_alpha   90.00
_cell.angle_beta   90.00
_cell.angle_gamma   90.00
#
_symmetry.space_group_name_H-M   'P 1'
#
loop_
_entity.id
_entity.type
_entity.pdbx_description
1 polymer ?
#
loop_
_entity_poly.entity_id
_entity_poly.type
_entity_poly.pdbx_seq_one_letter_code
_entity_poly.pdbx_strand_id
1 'polypeptide(L)'
;MKRKNELKNEGDKRIKSEEELEEKRIENVTRIYENVNSGNFSRLIDKVAFILNFYPNARNSDVELAYNFWSHFENDIYQDGNINKYKMFNLTKITSLTRARAKIQNEYKIFLADLEIRKSRRRLRDAFSDESIQDKPHEYSYQVYADESGKNEQYLIVGSIWLFSFGPTMLKKQQELFQWKKDNNINYEFHFKDLKNNSLNNYKRFVEKFIGLNPDIGFKAIVVERKGIADVYGAIEDLTTHLIFQGVNQENNSGRAPLPRNIMLTVDKDEVGKDLIKMENIKERLRAQNIEGLRLLNFTPEDSLKNEYLQMTDLVTASLNRIINFPDKQTAKDEFARHLLSLLKVDLEVFKTENYNKSLVQPDNSVVISLK
;
A
#
# COMPACT_ATOMS: atom_id res chain seq x y z
N MET A 1 19.96 16.13 56.41
CA MET A 1 21.34 15.86 55.93
C MET A 1 21.51 14.55 55.11
N LYS A 2 20.44 13.79 54.78
CA LYS A 2 20.55 12.52 54.01
C LYS A 2 20.32 12.61 52.49
N ARG A 3 20.00 13.78 51.93
CA ARG A 3 19.71 13.96 50.49
C ARG A 3 20.89 14.46 49.63
N LYS A 4 22.12 14.53 50.18
CA LYS A 4 23.32 14.95 49.42
C LYS A 4 24.28 13.81 49.06
N ASN A 5 24.03 12.58 49.52
CA ASN A 5 24.91 11.43 49.25
C ASN A 5 24.40 10.45 48.18
N GLU A 6 23.18 10.60 47.67
CA GLU A 6 22.67 9.72 46.59
C GLU A 6 23.00 10.24 45.18
N LEU A 7 23.29 11.54 45.03
CA LEU A 7 23.62 12.16 43.73
C LEU A 7 25.08 11.99 43.29
N LYS A 8 25.93 11.30 44.07
CA LYS A 8 27.32 11.00 43.67
C LYS A 8 27.52 9.59 43.09
N ASN A 9 26.53 8.70 43.16
CA ASN A 9 26.68 7.29 42.75
C ASN A 9 26.12 6.94 41.37
N GLU A 10 25.42 7.85 40.68
CA GLU A 10 24.90 7.59 39.32
C GLU A 10 25.88 8.01 38.21
N GLY A 11 26.81 8.92 38.49
CA GLY A 11 27.85 9.33 37.54
C GLY A 11 28.93 8.26 37.31
N ASP A 12 29.19 7.42 38.32
CA ASP A 12 30.29 6.43 38.30
C ASP A 12 29.88 5.07 37.70
N LYS A 13 28.57 4.83 37.50
CA LYS A 13 28.05 3.61 36.84
C LYS A 13 27.94 3.73 35.32
N ARG A 14 27.80 4.95 34.77
CA ARG A 14 27.71 5.14 33.30
C ARG A 14 29.08 5.13 32.61
N ILE A 15 30.12 5.62 33.29
CA ILE A 15 31.49 5.71 32.75
C ILE A 15 32.13 4.32 32.61
N LYS A 16 31.79 3.36 33.50
CA LYS A 16 32.25 1.96 33.37
C LYS A 16 31.77 1.21 32.13
N SER A 17 30.75 1.70 31.42
CA SER A 17 30.16 0.95 30.29
C SER A 17 30.88 1.16 28.95
N GLU A 18 31.48 2.32 28.70
CA GLU A 18 32.11 2.62 27.41
C GLU A 18 33.52 2.04 27.31
N GLU A 19 34.27 2.08 28.41
CA GLU A 19 35.63 1.55 28.48
C GLU A 19 35.65 0.01 28.37
N GLU A 20 34.73 -0.68 29.06
CA GLU A 20 34.56 -2.14 28.94
C GLU A 20 34.11 -2.59 27.53
N LEU A 21 33.31 -1.76 26.84
CA LEU A 21 32.87 -2.03 25.46
C LEU A 21 34.03 -1.87 24.47
N GLU A 22 34.89 -0.88 24.70
CA GLU A 22 36.05 -0.61 23.89
C GLU A 22 37.14 -1.69 24.09
N GLU A 23 37.37 -2.13 25.33
CA GLU A 23 38.26 -3.26 25.63
C GLU A 23 37.79 -4.55 24.95
N LYS A 24 36.50 -4.88 25.06
CA LYS A 24 35.91 -6.04 24.36
C LYS A 24 36.02 -5.91 22.84
N ARG A 25 35.90 -4.70 22.30
CA ARG A 25 36.08 -4.46 20.86
C ARG A 25 37.51 -4.77 20.44
N ILE A 26 38.49 -4.22 21.17
CA ILE A 26 39.93 -4.44 20.92
C ILE A 26 40.26 -5.94 21.02
N GLU A 27 39.78 -6.63 22.06
CA GLU A 27 39.97 -8.07 22.23
C GLU A 27 39.40 -8.87 21.04
N ASN A 28 38.18 -8.55 20.60
CA ASN A 28 37.56 -9.22 19.45
C ASN A 28 38.26 -8.91 18.12
N VAL A 29 38.78 -7.70 17.94
CA VAL A 29 39.58 -7.31 16.76
C VAL A 29 40.89 -8.10 16.73
N THR A 30 41.62 -8.14 17.83
CA THR A 30 42.87 -8.91 17.96
C THR A 30 42.64 -10.38 17.66
N ARG A 31 41.59 -10.98 18.25
CA ARG A 31 41.22 -12.37 17.97
C ARG A 31 40.92 -12.63 16.50
N ILE A 32 40.21 -11.72 15.82
CA ILE A 32 39.90 -11.88 14.40
C ILE A 32 41.17 -11.85 13.55
N TYR A 33 42.12 -10.95 13.83
CA TYR A 33 43.40 -10.93 13.12
C TYR A 33 44.25 -12.18 13.41
N GLU A 34 44.30 -12.63 14.66
CA GLU A 34 44.99 -13.86 15.05
C GLU A 34 44.40 -15.10 14.36
N ASN A 35 43.06 -15.21 14.31
CA ASN A 35 42.37 -16.31 13.65
C ASN A 35 42.57 -16.31 12.13
N VAL A 36 42.52 -15.12 11.49
CA VAL A 36 42.78 -14.98 10.05
C VAL A 36 44.23 -15.35 9.70
N ASN A 37 45.19 -14.96 10.53
CA ASN A 37 46.61 -15.25 10.31
C ASN A 37 47.00 -16.70 10.66
N SER A 38 46.36 -17.31 11.64
CA SER A 38 46.61 -18.70 12.07
C SER A 38 45.79 -19.73 11.27
N GLY A 39 44.86 -19.30 10.42
CA GLY A 39 43.99 -20.19 9.66
C GLY A 39 42.89 -20.87 10.49
N ASN A 40 42.61 -20.39 11.70
CA ASN A 40 41.56 -20.94 12.56
C ASN A 40 40.19 -20.37 12.21
N PHE A 41 39.44 -21.11 11.38
CA PHE A 41 38.14 -20.71 10.85
C PHE A 41 36.94 -21.39 11.53
N SER A 42 36.98 -21.49 12.86
CA SER A 42 35.93 -22.15 13.64
C SER A 42 34.58 -21.43 13.60
N ARG A 43 34.55 -20.10 13.41
CA ARG A 43 33.30 -19.32 13.34
C ARG A 43 33.09 -18.71 11.96
N LEU A 44 31.81 -18.48 11.64
CA LEU A 44 31.41 -17.80 10.41
C LEU A 44 32.06 -16.42 10.27
N ILE A 45 32.19 -15.69 11.38
CA ILE A 45 32.78 -14.35 11.37
C ILE A 45 34.27 -14.37 11.02
N ASP A 46 35.01 -15.41 11.42
CA ASP A 46 36.43 -15.56 11.10
C ASP A 46 36.61 -15.91 9.62
N LYS A 47 35.75 -16.79 9.08
CA LYS A 47 35.68 -17.11 7.64
C LYS A 47 35.37 -15.88 6.79
N VAL A 48 34.39 -15.08 7.22
CA VAL A 48 34.04 -13.83 6.53
C VAL A 48 35.17 -12.80 6.63
N ALA A 49 35.83 -12.67 7.78
CA ALA A 49 36.98 -11.78 7.94
C ALA A 49 38.14 -12.15 7.01
N PHE A 50 38.40 -13.45 6.83
CA PHE A 50 39.38 -13.94 5.84
C PHE A 50 39.04 -13.47 4.43
N ILE A 51 37.80 -13.67 3.97
CA ILE A 51 37.39 -13.22 2.63
C ILE A 51 37.52 -11.69 2.50
N LEU A 52 37.10 -10.92 3.50
CA LEU A 52 37.23 -9.47 3.47
C LEU A 52 38.70 -9.00 3.48
N ASN A 53 39.60 -9.75 4.12
CA ASN A 53 41.03 -9.42 4.13
C ASN A 53 41.64 -9.60 2.73
N PHE A 54 41.42 -10.76 2.10
CA PHE A 54 42.06 -11.15 0.84
C PHE A 54 41.33 -10.69 -0.43
N TYR A 55 40.02 -10.40 -0.35
CA TYR A 55 39.20 -9.95 -1.48
C TYR A 55 38.60 -8.57 -1.21
N PRO A 56 39.30 -7.46 -1.54
CA PRO A 56 38.81 -6.10 -1.31
C PRO A 56 37.43 -5.83 -1.92
N ASN A 57 37.12 -6.42 -3.07
CA ASN A 57 35.81 -6.29 -3.73
C ASN A 57 34.65 -6.82 -2.87
N ALA A 58 34.89 -7.84 -2.03
CA ALA A 58 33.90 -8.38 -1.10
C ALA A 58 33.53 -7.40 0.04
N ARG A 59 34.40 -6.43 0.34
CA ARG A 59 34.10 -5.33 1.29
C ARG A 59 32.95 -4.46 0.76
N ASN A 60 32.84 -4.38 -0.56
CA ASN A 60 31.96 -3.49 -1.31
C ASN A 60 30.69 -4.19 -1.83
N SER A 61 30.68 -5.51 -1.99
CA SER A 61 29.53 -6.25 -2.56
C SER A 61 29.19 -7.52 -1.75
N ASP A 62 27.91 -7.69 -1.40
CA ASP A 62 27.42 -8.91 -0.72
C ASP A 62 27.45 -10.12 -1.65
N VAL A 63 27.28 -9.88 -2.96
CA VAL A 63 27.34 -10.91 -3.99
C VAL A 63 28.79 -11.40 -4.15
N GLU A 64 29.75 -10.48 -4.21
CA GLU A 64 31.18 -10.82 -4.23
C GLU A 64 31.61 -11.55 -2.96
N LEU A 65 31.11 -11.11 -1.81
CA LEU A 65 31.36 -11.82 -0.55
C LEU A 65 30.83 -13.25 -0.61
N ALA A 66 29.60 -13.45 -1.11
CA ALA A 66 28.99 -14.77 -1.19
C ALA A 66 29.75 -15.70 -2.14
N TYR A 67 30.11 -15.25 -3.34
CA TYR A 67 30.87 -16.06 -4.29
C TYR A 67 32.25 -16.44 -3.76
N ASN A 68 33.00 -15.48 -3.23
CA ASN A 68 34.31 -15.77 -2.65
C ASN A 68 34.18 -16.68 -1.43
N PHE A 69 33.15 -16.51 -0.59
CA PHE A 69 32.92 -17.38 0.55
C PHE A 69 32.62 -18.82 0.14
N TRP A 70 31.67 -19.01 -0.79
CA TRP A 70 31.29 -20.34 -1.26
C TRP A 70 32.43 -21.04 -1.99
N SER A 71 33.18 -20.32 -2.82
CA SER A 71 34.35 -20.85 -3.51
C SER A 71 35.49 -21.29 -2.57
N HIS A 72 35.65 -20.64 -1.41
CA HIS A 72 36.74 -20.97 -0.47
C HIS A 72 36.36 -21.95 0.64
N PHE A 73 35.12 -21.88 1.15
CA PHE A 73 34.71 -22.63 2.34
C PHE A 73 33.62 -23.66 2.08
N GLU A 74 32.97 -23.63 0.91
CA GLU A 74 31.85 -24.52 0.55
C GLU A 74 31.97 -25.01 -0.91
N ASN A 75 33.19 -25.14 -1.44
CA ASN A 75 33.40 -25.45 -2.86
C ASN A 75 32.93 -26.87 -3.24
N ASP A 76 32.89 -27.77 -2.27
CA ASP A 76 32.29 -29.10 -2.38
C ASP A 76 30.80 -29.02 -2.79
N ILE A 77 30.10 -27.97 -2.36
CA ILE A 77 28.71 -27.69 -2.69
C ILE A 77 28.61 -26.74 -3.90
N TYR A 78 29.43 -25.69 -3.94
CA TYR A 78 29.38 -24.62 -4.93
C TYR A 78 29.90 -25.02 -6.32
N GLN A 79 30.92 -25.87 -6.39
CA GLN A 79 31.45 -26.46 -7.63
C GLN A 79 31.64 -25.43 -8.76
N ASP A 80 32.28 -24.30 -8.44
CA ASP A 80 32.53 -23.18 -9.35
C ASP A 80 31.29 -22.71 -10.13
N GLY A 81 30.12 -22.72 -9.48
CA GLY A 81 28.85 -22.25 -10.04
C GLY A 81 27.98 -23.34 -10.67
N ASN A 82 28.44 -24.59 -10.74
CA ASN A 82 27.64 -25.71 -11.22
C ASN A 82 26.74 -26.30 -10.11
N ILE A 83 25.70 -25.55 -9.72
CA ILE A 83 24.88 -25.84 -8.55
C ILE A 83 23.45 -26.15 -8.98
N ASN A 84 22.91 -27.26 -8.46
CA ASN A 84 21.50 -27.57 -8.63
C ASN A 84 20.65 -26.95 -7.50
N LYS A 85 19.33 -26.86 -7.72
CA LYS A 85 18.38 -26.27 -6.77
C LYS A 85 18.52 -26.79 -5.34
N TYR A 86 18.78 -28.08 -5.15
CA TYR A 86 18.88 -28.70 -3.82
C TYR A 86 20.17 -28.30 -3.11
N LYS A 87 21.31 -28.30 -3.82
CA LYS A 87 22.60 -27.84 -3.28
C LYS A 87 22.59 -26.35 -2.93
N MET A 88 21.85 -25.54 -3.70
CA MET A 88 21.72 -24.10 -3.43
C MET A 88 21.11 -23.81 -2.05
N PHE A 89 20.18 -24.64 -1.57
CA PHE A 89 19.60 -24.46 -0.23
C PHE A 89 20.56 -24.79 0.92
N ASN A 90 21.63 -25.53 0.63
CA ASN A 90 22.62 -25.95 1.63
C ASN A 90 23.79 -24.98 1.76
N LEU A 91 23.95 -24.04 0.82
CA LEU A 91 24.96 -23.00 0.92
C LEU A 91 24.64 -22.05 2.06
N THR A 92 25.68 -21.47 2.67
CA THR A 92 25.50 -20.41 3.66
C THR A 92 24.74 -19.25 3.03
N LYS A 93 23.61 -18.89 3.66
CA LYS A 93 22.73 -17.82 3.19
C LYS A 93 23.48 -16.50 3.09
N ILE A 94 23.29 -15.79 1.97
CA ILE A 94 23.84 -14.44 1.74
C ILE A 94 23.52 -13.51 2.92
N THR A 95 22.30 -13.56 3.46
CA THR A 95 21.90 -12.73 4.60
C THR A 95 22.70 -12.99 5.89
N SER A 96 23.20 -14.20 6.09
CA SER A 96 24.09 -14.51 7.21
C SER A 96 25.49 -13.95 6.98
N LEU A 97 26.01 -14.03 5.74
CA LEU A 97 27.28 -13.44 5.34
C LEU A 97 27.25 -11.91 5.46
N THR A 98 26.18 -11.27 4.98
CA THR A 98 25.97 -9.82 5.07
C THR A 98 25.94 -9.35 6.52
N ARG A 99 25.28 -10.07 7.43
CA ARG A 99 25.25 -9.75 8.86
C ARG A 99 26.64 -9.87 9.50
N ALA A 100 27.39 -10.92 9.19
CA ALA A 100 28.75 -11.08 9.67
C ALA A 100 29.67 -9.95 9.14
N ARG A 101 29.59 -9.60 7.85
CA ARG A 101 30.32 -8.46 7.28
C ARG A 101 29.94 -7.14 7.94
N ALA A 102 28.64 -6.89 8.14
CA ALA A 102 28.17 -5.69 8.80
C ALA A 102 28.70 -5.59 10.24
N LYS A 103 28.76 -6.71 10.97
CA LYS A 103 29.36 -6.76 12.31
C LYS A 103 30.85 -6.40 12.28
N ILE A 104 31.62 -7.01 11.38
CA ILE A 104 33.06 -6.72 11.21
C ILE A 104 33.31 -5.25 10.84
N GLN A 105 32.54 -4.69 9.90
CA GLN A 105 32.75 -3.34 9.40
C GLN A 105 32.18 -2.24 10.31
N ASN A 106 31.04 -2.48 10.96
CA ASN A 106 30.35 -1.48 11.77
C ASN A 106 30.75 -1.53 13.24
N GLU A 107 30.88 -2.72 13.82
CA GLU A 107 31.19 -2.93 15.24
C GLU A 107 32.71 -2.93 15.44
N TYR A 108 33.43 -3.72 14.65
CA TYR A 108 34.89 -3.88 14.79
C TYR A 108 35.71 -2.87 13.98
N LYS A 109 35.07 -2.12 13.07
CA LYS A 109 35.68 -1.06 12.25
C LYS A 109 36.91 -1.51 11.43
N ILE A 110 37.00 -2.78 11.08
CA ILE A 110 38.07 -3.36 10.25
C ILE A 110 37.54 -3.80 8.88
N PHE A 111 38.43 -3.94 7.89
CA PHE A 111 38.11 -4.31 6.50
C PHE A 111 36.97 -3.47 5.87
N LEU A 112 37.08 -2.16 6.04
CA LEU A 112 36.05 -1.19 5.67
C LEU A 112 35.86 -1.13 4.15
N ALA A 113 34.62 -0.86 3.74
CA ALA A 113 34.28 -0.51 2.36
C ALA A 113 34.87 0.86 1.97
N ASP A 114 34.93 1.11 0.66
CA ASP A 114 35.43 2.38 0.13
C ASP A 114 34.55 3.57 0.56
N LEU A 115 35.17 4.75 0.64
CA LEU A 115 34.54 5.96 1.19
C LEU A 115 33.25 6.35 0.43
N GLU A 116 33.22 6.18 -0.89
CA GLU A 116 32.04 6.48 -1.71
C GLU A 116 30.88 5.51 -1.44
N ILE A 117 31.18 4.22 -1.29
CA ILE A 117 30.20 3.18 -0.97
C ILE A 117 29.68 3.34 0.45
N ARG A 118 30.51 3.78 1.40
CA ARG A 118 30.08 4.09 2.76
C ARG A 118 29.12 5.29 2.81
N LYS A 119 29.36 6.33 2.00
CA LYS A 119 28.44 7.48 1.85
C LYS A 119 27.11 7.07 1.20
N SER A 120 27.17 6.25 0.14
CA SER A 120 25.97 5.71 -0.53
C SER A 120 25.14 4.82 0.41
N ARG A 121 25.78 3.88 1.12
CA ARG A 121 25.09 3.01 2.09
C ARG A 121 24.52 3.75 3.29
N ARG A 122 25.12 4.88 3.70
CA ARG A 122 24.55 5.72 4.76
C ARG A 122 23.27 6.39 4.27
N ARG A 123 23.29 7.00 3.08
CA ARG A 123 22.10 7.58 2.44
C ARG A 123 20.98 6.55 2.23
N LEU A 124 21.33 5.35 1.75
CA LEU A 124 20.37 4.25 1.59
C LEU A 124 19.84 3.76 2.93
N ARG A 125 20.66 3.66 3.98
CA ARG A 125 20.21 3.20 5.30
C ARG A 125 19.28 4.22 5.97
N ASP A 126 19.51 5.50 5.77
CA ASP A 126 18.61 6.56 6.24
C ASP A 126 17.27 6.49 5.48
N ALA A 127 17.29 6.28 4.15
CA ALA A 127 16.08 6.05 3.34
C ALA A 127 15.33 4.74 3.72
N PHE A 128 16.06 3.64 3.94
CA PHE A 128 15.49 2.36 4.33
C PHE A 128 15.05 2.30 5.79
N SER A 129 15.58 3.15 6.70
CA SER A 129 15.12 3.22 8.09
C SER A 129 13.71 3.80 8.17
N ASP A 130 13.40 4.77 7.31
CA ASP A 130 12.05 5.32 7.18
C ASP A 130 11.08 4.33 6.49
N GLU A 131 11.56 3.53 5.52
CA GLU A 131 10.77 2.48 4.86
C GLU A 131 10.57 1.22 5.74
N SER A 132 11.57 0.79 6.51
CA SER A 132 11.50 -0.48 7.27
C SER A 132 10.67 -0.39 8.56
N ILE A 133 10.42 0.82 9.07
CA ILE A 133 9.39 1.06 10.10
C ILE A 133 7.98 0.97 9.47
N GLN A 134 7.85 1.24 8.17
CA GLN A 134 6.59 1.12 7.41
C GLN A 134 6.33 -0.31 6.90
N ASP A 135 7.38 -1.11 6.66
CA ASP A 135 7.34 -2.41 5.98
C ASP A 135 7.19 -3.62 6.95
N LYS A 136 6.24 -3.54 7.89
CA LYS A 136 5.69 -4.78 8.48
C LYS A 136 4.62 -5.31 7.52
N PRO A 137 4.70 -6.57 7.04
CA PRO A 137 3.66 -7.14 6.20
C PRO A 137 2.38 -7.26 7.03
N HIS A 138 1.42 -6.39 6.77
CA HIS A 138 0.03 -6.65 7.13
C HIS A 138 -0.59 -7.40 5.97
N GLU A 139 -1.11 -8.59 6.24
CA GLU A 139 -1.49 -9.59 5.23
C GLU A 139 -2.70 -9.19 4.37
N TYR A 140 -3.42 -8.12 4.74
CA TYR A 140 -4.63 -7.68 4.06
C TYR A 140 -4.50 -6.24 3.54
N SER A 141 -4.41 -6.10 2.22
CA SER A 141 -4.50 -4.82 1.52
C SER A 141 -5.80 -4.76 0.74
N TYR A 142 -6.54 -3.66 0.87
CA TYR A 142 -7.76 -3.42 0.11
C TYR A 142 -7.60 -2.20 -0.78
N GLN A 143 -8.14 -2.31 -2.00
CA GLN A 143 -8.11 -1.25 -2.99
C GLN A 143 -9.49 -0.62 -3.07
N VAL A 144 -9.54 0.70 -2.94
CA VAL A 144 -10.75 1.49 -3.16
C VAL A 144 -10.56 2.32 -4.42
N TYR A 145 -11.59 2.36 -5.25
CA TYR A 145 -11.72 3.30 -6.36
C TYR A 145 -12.85 4.26 -6.03
N ALA A 146 -12.65 5.55 -6.23
CA ALA A 146 -13.66 6.57 -5.97
C ALA A 146 -13.78 7.55 -7.13
N ASP A 147 -15.01 8.01 -7.36
CA ASP A 147 -15.34 9.02 -8.36
C ASP A 147 -16.48 9.92 -7.84
N GLU A 148 -16.69 11.06 -8.48
CA GLU A 148 -17.69 12.03 -8.10
C GLU A 148 -18.64 12.42 -9.25
N SER A 149 -19.88 12.76 -8.91
CA SER A 149 -20.86 13.23 -9.89
C SER A 149 -21.79 14.28 -9.28
N GLY A 150 -22.43 15.09 -10.14
CA GLY A 150 -23.40 16.09 -9.69
C GLY A 150 -22.81 17.43 -9.27
N LYS A 151 -21.56 17.76 -9.66
CA LYS A 151 -20.87 19.03 -9.35
C LYS A 151 -21.73 20.29 -9.60
N ASN A 152 -22.61 20.23 -10.61
CA ASN A 152 -23.48 21.34 -11.02
C ASN A 152 -24.97 21.09 -10.79
N GLU A 153 -25.34 19.99 -10.12
CA GLU A 153 -26.73 19.55 -9.97
C GLU A 153 -27.29 19.86 -8.56
N GLN A 154 -28.50 19.40 -8.25
CA GLN A 154 -29.11 19.61 -6.92
C GLN A 154 -28.36 18.84 -5.83
N TYR A 155 -27.96 17.61 -6.12
CA TYR A 155 -27.23 16.74 -5.21
C TYR A 155 -25.83 16.47 -5.74
N LEU A 156 -24.84 16.55 -4.84
CA LEU A 156 -23.46 16.16 -5.05
C LEU A 156 -23.27 14.74 -4.52
N ILE A 157 -22.55 13.91 -5.28
CA ILE A 157 -22.37 12.49 -4.99
C ILE A 157 -20.89 12.13 -5.09
N VAL A 158 -20.39 11.38 -4.11
CA VAL A 158 -19.12 10.65 -4.21
C VAL A 158 -19.42 9.17 -4.07
N GLY A 159 -19.06 8.39 -5.07
CA GLY A 159 -19.24 6.94 -5.09
C GLY A 159 -17.89 6.21 -5.06
N SER A 160 -17.91 4.95 -4.63
CA SER A 160 -16.72 4.12 -4.57
C SER A 160 -17.03 2.63 -4.70
N ILE A 161 -16.06 1.90 -5.21
CA ILE A 161 -16.03 0.44 -5.17
C ILE A 161 -14.81 -0.05 -4.37
N TRP A 162 -15.00 -1.14 -3.64
CA TRP A 162 -14.09 -1.67 -2.64
C TRP A 162 -13.75 -3.11 -2.99
N LEU A 163 -12.48 -3.36 -3.28
CA LEU A 163 -11.95 -4.68 -3.56
C LEU A 163 -11.22 -5.23 -2.34
N PHE A 164 -11.72 -6.35 -1.83
CA PHE A 164 -11.15 -7.01 -0.65
C PHE A 164 -10.08 -8.07 -0.99
N SER A 165 -9.97 -8.43 -2.26
CA SER A 165 -9.01 -9.40 -2.77
C SER A 165 -7.93 -8.73 -3.62
N PHE A 166 -6.91 -8.14 -2.99
CA PHE A 166 -5.76 -7.56 -3.69
C PHE A 166 -4.70 -8.63 -4.01
N GLY A 167 -4.01 -8.50 -5.16
CA GLY A 167 -2.93 -9.40 -5.58
C GLY A 167 -3.21 -10.19 -6.88
N PRO A 168 -2.64 -11.40 -7.06
CA PRO A 168 -2.71 -12.15 -8.32
C PRO A 168 -4.12 -12.41 -8.84
N THR A 169 -5.09 -12.59 -7.92
CA THR A 169 -6.51 -12.77 -8.26
C THR A 169 -7.09 -11.55 -8.94
N MET A 170 -6.79 -10.34 -8.45
CA MET A 170 -7.22 -9.08 -9.06
C MET A 170 -6.63 -8.92 -10.47
N LEU A 171 -5.33 -9.19 -10.64
CA LEU A 171 -4.68 -9.13 -11.96
C LEU A 171 -5.33 -10.09 -12.96
N LYS A 172 -5.68 -11.31 -12.53
CA LYS A 172 -6.39 -12.28 -13.38
C LYS A 172 -7.78 -11.76 -13.80
N LYS A 173 -8.56 -11.22 -12.86
CA LYS A 173 -9.89 -10.65 -13.14
C LYS A 173 -9.79 -9.47 -14.12
N GLN A 174 -8.79 -8.60 -13.96
CA GLN A 174 -8.54 -7.48 -14.87
C GLN A 174 -8.15 -7.96 -16.27
N GLN A 175 -7.24 -8.94 -16.37
CA GLN A 175 -6.89 -9.56 -17.65
C GLN A 175 -8.10 -10.20 -18.34
N GLU A 176 -9.00 -10.81 -17.57
CA GLU A 176 -10.22 -11.40 -18.11
C GLU A 176 -11.19 -10.34 -18.64
N LEU A 177 -11.35 -9.20 -17.96
CA LEU A 177 -12.13 -8.06 -18.45
C LEU A 177 -11.53 -7.49 -19.74
N PHE A 178 -10.20 -7.30 -19.76
CA PHE A 178 -9.49 -6.83 -20.93
C PHE A 178 -9.68 -7.76 -22.13
N GLN A 179 -9.52 -9.07 -21.92
CA GLN A 179 -9.72 -10.08 -22.96
C GLN A 179 -11.18 -10.10 -23.43
N TRP A 180 -12.13 -10.02 -22.51
CA TRP A 180 -13.55 -9.94 -22.84
C TRP A 180 -13.89 -8.73 -23.73
N LYS A 181 -13.32 -7.54 -23.43
CA LYS A 181 -13.48 -6.36 -24.30
C LYS A 181 -12.96 -6.63 -25.71
N LYS A 182 -11.78 -7.22 -25.81
CA LYS A 182 -11.16 -7.59 -27.09
C LYS A 182 -12.01 -8.58 -27.89
N ASP A 183 -12.49 -9.65 -27.25
CA ASP A 183 -13.30 -10.69 -27.88
C ASP A 183 -14.65 -10.17 -28.39
N ASN A 184 -15.15 -9.08 -27.79
CA ASN A 184 -16.40 -8.42 -28.17
C ASN A 184 -16.19 -7.20 -29.08
N ASN A 185 -14.97 -6.96 -29.58
CA ASN A 185 -14.59 -5.81 -30.41
C ASN A 185 -14.91 -4.45 -29.75
N ILE A 186 -14.74 -4.37 -28.42
CA ILE A 186 -14.95 -3.14 -27.65
C ILE A 186 -13.60 -2.47 -27.45
N ASN A 187 -13.36 -1.41 -28.24
CA ASN A 187 -12.12 -0.64 -28.25
C ASN A 187 -12.25 0.75 -27.60
N TYR A 188 -13.38 1.03 -26.95
CA TYR A 188 -13.66 2.29 -26.29
C TYR A 188 -13.71 2.14 -24.76
N GLU A 189 -13.73 3.28 -24.09
CA GLU A 189 -13.86 3.41 -22.65
C GLU A 189 -15.32 3.42 -22.19
N PHE A 190 -15.64 2.71 -21.11
CA PHE A 190 -16.97 2.78 -20.51
C PHE A 190 -17.08 4.00 -19.59
N HIS A 191 -17.41 5.14 -20.18
CA HIS A 191 -17.76 6.35 -19.43
C HIS A 191 -19.26 6.63 -19.55
N PHE A 192 -19.94 6.89 -18.44
CA PHE A 192 -21.38 7.17 -18.38
C PHE A 192 -21.79 8.37 -19.24
N LYS A 193 -20.90 9.36 -19.40
CA LYS A 193 -21.13 10.50 -20.27
C LYS A 193 -21.36 10.08 -21.73
N ASP A 194 -20.67 9.04 -22.19
CA ASP A 194 -20.69 8.56 -23.58
C ASP A 194 -21.74 7.49 -23.86
N LEU A 195 -22.46 7.03 -22.83
CA LEU A 195 -23.56 6.08 -22.96
C LEU A 195 -24.67 6.62 -23.87
N LYS A 196 -25.00 5.84 -24.90
CA LYS A 196 -26.03 6.13 -25.92
C LYS A 196 -26.85 4.86 -26.20
N ASN A 197 -27.97 4.99 -26.89
CA ASN A 197 -28.86 3.87 -27.21
C ASN A 197 -28.15 2.72 -27.93
N ASN A 198 -27.22 3.01 -28.85
CA ASN A 198 -26.49 2.01 -29.61
C ASN A 198 -25.40 1.28 -28.80
N SER A 199 -24.89 1.89 -27.73
CA SER A 199 -23.87 1.30 -26.84
C SER A 199 -24.46 0.67 -25.59
N LEU A 200 -25.75 0.90 -25.29
CA LEU A 200 -26.43 0.46 -24.09
C LEU A 200 -26.24 -1.02 -23.76
N ASN A 201 -26.42 -1.91 -24.75
CA ASN A 201 -26.26 -3.34 -24.54
C ASN A 201 -24.83 -3.72 -24.16
N ASN A 202 -23.81 -3.06 -24.72
CA ASN A 202 -22.43 -3.32 -24.35
C ASN A 202 -22.13 -2.86 -22.92
N TYR A 203 -22.70 -1.73 -22.49
CA TYR A 203 -22.56 -1.25 -21.11
C TYR A 203 -23.22 -2.22 -20.12
N LYS A 204 -24.44 -2.71 -20.40
CA LYS A 204 -25.10 -3.73 -19.57
C LYS A 204 -24.25 -5.01 -19.45
N ARG A 205 -23.79 -5.53 -20.58
CA ARG A 205 -22.93 -6.73 -20.60
C ARG A 205 -21.60 -6.52 -19.87
N PHE A 206 -21.03 -5.31 -19.93
CA PHE A 206 -19.82 -4.97 -19.19
C PHE A 206 -20.05 -5.03 -17.69
N VAL A 207 -21.11 -4.37 -17.16
CA VAL A 207 -21.37 -4.38 -15.72
C VAL A 207 -21.74 -5.78 -15.21
N GLU A 208 -22.50 -6.55 -15.98
CA GLU A 208 -22.80 -7.95 -15.65
C GLU A 208 -21.52 -8.80 -15.58
N LYS A 209 -20.62 -8.66 -16.56
CA LYS A 209 -19.34 -9.36 -16.57
C LYS A 209 -18.46 -8.93 -15.40
N PHE A 210 -18.39 -7.62 -15.12
CA PHE A 210 -17.60 -7.06 -14.03
C PHE A 210 -18.09 -7.57 -12.66
N ILE A 211 -19.40 -7.51 -12.41
CA ILE A 211 -20.00 -7.99 -11.16
C ILE A 211 -19.81 -9.51 -11.02
N GLY A 212 -20.01 -10.26 -12.10
CA GLY A 212 -19.79 -11.71 -12.12
C GLY A 212 -18.34 -12.11 -11.78
N LEU A 213 -17.36 -11.29 -12.15
CA LEU A 213 -15.95 -11.50 -11.77
C LEU A 213 -15.61 -11.02 -10.35
N ASN A 214 -16.39 -10.11 -9.79
CA ASN A 214 -16.14 -9.50 -8.50
C ASN A 214 -17.36 -9.64 -7.56
N PRO A 215 -17.77 -10.88 -7.21
CA PRO A 215 -18.95 -11.12 -6.39
C PRO A 215 -18.82 -10.59 -4.95
N ASP A 216 -17.59 -10.35 -4.50
CA ASP A 216 -17.25 -9.84 -3.17
C ASP A 216 -17.14 -8.32 -3.11
N ILE A 217 -17.33 -7.60 -4.22
CA ILE A 217 -17.10 -6.16 -4.28
C ILE A 217 -18.05 -5.38 -3.36
N GLY A 218 -17.53 -4.35 -2.70
CA GLY A 218 -18.36 -3.42 -1.95
C GLY A 218 -18.58 -2.15 -2.75
N PHE A 219 -19.83 -1.81 -3.07
CA PHE A 219 -20.15 -0.44 -3.51
C PHE A 219 -20.54 0.40 -2.30
N LYS A 220 -20.16 1.68 -2.30
CA LYS A 220 -20.52 2.70 -1.29
C LYS A 220 -20.64 4.07 -1.94
N ALA A 221 -21.57 4.89 -1.47
CA ALA A 221 -21.70 6.28 -1.93
C ALA A 221 -22.09 7.21 -0.79
N ILE A 222 -21.83 8.50 -0.94
CA ILE A 222 -22.40 9.57 -0.11
C ILE A 222 -23.09 10.56 -1.03
N VAL A 223 -24.25 11.06 -0.59
CA VAL A 223 -25.04 12.05 -1.32
C VAL A 223 -25.34 13.21 -0.39
N VAL A 224 -25.15 14.44 -0.85
CA VAL A 224 -25.49 15.65 -0.11
C VAL A 224 -26.19 16.67 -1.01
N GLU A 225 -27.10 17.46 -0.45
CA GLU A 225 -27.70 18.58 -1.17
C GLU A 225 -26.65 19.68 -1.39
N ARG A 226 -26.49 20.16 -2.63
CA ARG A 226 -25.49 21.16 -3.00
C ARG A 226 -25.83 22.55 -2.46
N LYS A 227 -27.10 22.81 -2.18
CA LYS A 227 -27.57 24.12 -1.72
C LYS A 227 -26.85 24.52 -0.42
N GLY A 228 -26.11 25.63 -0.47
CA GLY A 228 -25.32 26.13 0.66
C GLY A 228 -23.83 25.73 0.63
N ILE A 229 -23.41 24.91 -0.33
CA ILE A 229 -22.00 24.56 -0.54
C ILE A 229 -21.39 25.57 -1.53
N ALA A 230 -20.53 26.45 -1.03
CA ALA A 230 -19.81 27.42 -1.87
C ALA A 230 -18.59 26.80 -2.56
N ASP A 231 -17.80 26.01 -1.82
CA ASP A 231 -16.64 25.29 -2.34
C ASP A 231 -16.98 23.83 -2.63
N VAL A 232 -17.35 23.55 -3.88
CA VAL A 232 -17.69 22.20 -4.33
C VAL A 232 -16.48 21.27 -4.29
N TYR A 233 -15.27 21.77 -4.54
CA TYR A 233 -14.08 20.92 -4.57
C TYR A 233 -13.64 20.53 -3.15
N GLY A 234 -13.62 21.49 -2.22
CA GLY A 234 -13.43 21.20 -0.80
C GLY A 234 -14.47 20.21 -0.28
N ALA A 235 -15.74 20.39 -0.66
CA ALA A 235 -16.79 19.44 -0.31
C ALA A 235 -16.54 18.03 -0.88
N ILE A 236 -16.10 17.88 -2.13
CA ILE A 236 -15.77 16.56 -2.68
C ILE A 236 -14.63 15.90 -1.89
N GLU A 237 -13.61 16.66 -1.49
CA GLU A 237 -12.51 16.18 -0.66
C GLU A 237 -12.99 15.70 0.72
N ASP A 238 -13.86 16.49 1.37
CA ASP A 238 -14.50 16.13 2.63
C ASP A 238 -15.35 14.85 2.49
N LEU A 239 -16.23 14.81 1.49
CA LEU A 239 -17.12 13.67 1.24
C LEU A 239 -16.32 12.41 0.93
N THR A 240 -15.24 12.51 0.14
CA THR A 240 -14.35 11.37 -0.12
C THR A 240 -13.72 10.89 1.17
N THR A 241 -13.22 11.80 2.02
CA THR A 241 -12.66 11.45 3.33
C THR A 241 -13.69 10.71 4.20
N HIS A 242 -14.91 11.24 4.30
CA HIS A 242 -16.00 10.61 5.05
C HIS A 242 -16.38 9.25 4.49
N LEU A 243 -16.45 9.10 3.16
CA LEU A 243 -16.75 7.83 2.48
C LEU A 243 -15.77 6.74 2.88
N ILE A 244 -14.47 7.08 2.85
CA ILE A 244 -13.42 6.13 3.20
C ILE A 244 -13.44 5.82 4.70
N PHE A 245 -13.54 6.84 5.56
CA PHE A 245 -13.57 6.65 7.01
C PHE A 245 -14.71 5.72 7.45
N GLN A 246 -15.93 6.02 7.01
CA GLN A 246 -17.10 5.24 7.37
C GLN A 246 -17.11 3.88 6.69
N GLY A 247 -16.68 3.81 5.43
CA GLY A 247 -16.50 2.54 4.75
C GLY A 247 -15.55 1.63 5.51
N VAL A 248 -14.44 2.15 6.03
CA VAL A 248 -13.51 1.38 6.85
C VAL A 248 -14.19 0.81 8.09
N ASN A 249 -14.92 1.66 8.82
CA ASN A 249 -15.60 1.27 10.05
C ASN A 249 -16.72 0.25 9.80
N GLN A 250 -17.52 0.45 8.76
CA GLN A 250 -18.58 -0.49 8.37
C GLN A 250 -18.02 -1.86 8.01
N GLU A 251 -16.96 -1.89 7.20
CA GLU A 251 -16.31 -3.14 6.80
C GLU A 251 -15.70 -3.89 7.99
N ASN A 252 -15.11 -3.14 8.94
CA ASN A 252 -14.59 -3.72 10.17
C ASN A 252 -15.71 -4.29 11.04
N ASN A 253 -16.79 -3.52 11.27
CA ASN A 253 -17.90 -3.91 12.12
C ASN A 253 -18.69 -5.10 11.56
N SER A 254 -18.80 -5.19 10.23
CA SER A 254 -19.45 -6.33 9.57
C SER A 254 -18.61 -7.61 9.59
N GLY A 255 -17.31 -7.51 9.89
CA GLY A 255 -16.34 -8.61 9.79
C GLY A 255 -15.94 -8.97 8.35
N ARG A 256 -16.51 -8.33 7.32
CA ARG A 256 -16.16 -8.61 5.91
C ARG A 256 -14.72 -8.22 5.60
N ALA A 257 -14.26 -7.12 6.18
CA ALA A 257 -12.89 -6.66 6.07
C ALA A 257 -12.48 -6.13 7.45
N PRO A 258 -11.84 -6.95 8.31
CA PRO A 258 -11.44 -6.53 9.67
C PRO A 258 -10.14 -5.70 9.68
N LEU A 259 -9.86 -5.02 10.78
CA LEU A 259 -8.56 -4.43 11.13
C LEU A 259 -7.69 -5.48 11.86
N PRO A 260 -6.34 -5.42 11.81
CA PRO A 260 -5.51 -4.43 11.12
C PRO A 260 -5.39 -4.70 9.61
N ARG A 261 -5.25 -3.64 8.81
CA ARG A 261 -5.16 -3.74 7.35
C ARG A 261 -4.53 -2.51 6.69
N ASN A 262 -4.24 -2.67 5.41
CA ASN A 262 -3.85 -1.57 4.53
C ASN A 262 -5.01 -1.13 3.63
N ILE A 263 -5.10 0.16 3.34
CA ILE A 263 -6.01 0.71 2.34
C ILE A 263 -5.23 1.52 1.29
N MET A 264 -5.61 1.31 0.04
CA MET A 264 -5.17 2.06 -1.12
C MET A 264 -6.37 2.77 -1.72
N LEU A 265 -6.18 3.99 -2.22
CA LEU A 265 -7.22 4.77 -2.89
C LEU A 265 -6.75 5.13 -4.29
N THR A 266 -7.60 4.89 -5.27
CA THR A 266 -7.40 5.39 -6.62
C THR A 266 -8.60 6.23 -7.01
N VAL A 267 -8.34 7.43 -7.52
CA VAL A 267 -9.38 8.31 -8.07
C VAL A 267 -9.14 8.54 -9.55
N ASP A 268 -10.19 8.90 -10.28
CA ASP A 268 -10.03 9.33 -11.66
C ASP A 268 -9.20 10.63 -11.70
N LYS A 269 -8.32 10.71 -12.69
CA LYS A 269 -7.39 11.81 -12.86
C LYS A 269 -8.06 12.95 -13.63
N ASP A 270 -8.07 14.14 -13.05
CA ASP A 270 -8.61 15.36 -13.65
C ASP A 270 -7.47 16.38 -13.88
N GLU A 271 -7.07 17.10 -12.83
CA GLU A 271 -6.01 18.11 -12.87
C GLU A 271 -4.83 17.69 -12.00
N VAL A 272 -3.70 17.32 -12.62
CA VAL A 272 -2.52 16.71 -11.96
C VAL A 272 -2.13 17.38 -10.63
N GLY A 273 -1.99 18.71 -10.61
CA GLY A 273 -1.56 19.42 -9.40
C GLY A 273 -2.61 19.42 -8.29
N LYS A 274 -3.88 19.52 -8.66
CA LYS A 274 -5.02 19.54 -7.73
C LYS A 274 -5.29 18.16 -7.16
N ASP A 275 -5.18 17.13 -7.98
CA ASP A 275 -5.40 15.75 -7.58
C ASP A 275 -4.36 15.30 -6.54
N LEU A 276 -3.09 15.68 -6.73
CA LEU A 276 -2.03 15.38 -5.75
C LEU A 276 -2.31 16.02 -4.39
N ILE A 277 -2.78 17.28 -4.37
CA ILE A 277 -3.15 17.98 -3.14
C ILE A 277 -4.37 17.30 -2.50
N LYS A 278 -5.42 17.02 -3.27
CA LYS A 278 -6.62 16.30 -2.81
C LYS A 278 -6.23 14.97 -2.14
N MET A 279 -5.35 14.19 -2.74
CA MET A 279 -4.91 12.89 -2.20
C MET A 279 -4.15 13.03 -0.87
N GLU A 280 -3.23 14.00 -0.76
CA GLU A 280 -2.49 14.22 0.48
C GLU A 280 -3.39 14.77 1.59
N ASN A 281 -4.32 15.67 1.28
CA ASN A 281 -5.28 16.16 2.25
C ASN A 281 -6.18 15.04 2.78
N ILE A 282 -6.71 14.17 1.90
CA ILE A 282 -7.51 13.01 2.31
C ILE A 282 -6.68 12.09 3.23
N LYS A 283 -5.42 11.80 2.86
CA LYS A 283 -4.52 10.99 3.71
C LYS A 283 -4.31 11.63 5.08
N GLU A 284 -4.03 12.93 5.14
CA GLU A 284 -3.81 13.66 6.38
C GLU A 284 -5.05 13.60 7.28
N ARG A 285 -6.24 13.88 6.72
CA ARG A 285 -7.50 13.84 7.45
C ARG A 285 -7.85 12.44 7.95
N LEU A 286 -7.59 11.40 7.15
CA LEU A 286 -7.79 10.00 7.56
C LEU A 286 -6.80 9.58 8.66
N ARG A 287 -5.53 10.01 8.59
CA ARG A 287 -4.54 9.78 9.66
C ARG A 287 -4.97 10.45 10.96
N ALA A 288 -5.52 11.66 10.89
CA ALA A 288 -6.01 12.40 12.05
C ALA A 288 -7.16 11.67 12.79
N GLN A 289 -7.89 10.77 12.12
CA GLN A 289 -8.92 9.94 12.75
C GLN A 289 -8.35 8.85 13.67
N ASN A 290 -7.04 8.56 13.61
CA ASN A 290 -6.35 7.60 14.47
C ASN A 290 -7.03 6.22 14.56
N ILE A 291 -7.51 5.68 13.42
CA ILE A 291 -8.13 4.34 13.39
C ILE A 291 -7.08 3.28 13.69
N GLU A 292 -7.21 2.58 14.81
CA GLU A 292 -6.25 1.56 15.25
C GLU A 292 -6.13 0.43 14.22
N GLY A 293 -4.90 0.08 13.86
CA GLY A 293 -4.63 -0.99 12.90
C GLY A 293 -4.90 -0.65 11.44
N LEU A 294 -5.41 0.55 11.11
CA LEU A 294 -5.52 1.01 9.72
C LEU A 294 -4.20 1.64 9.26
N ARG A 295 -3.69 1.18 8.12
CA ARG A 295 -2.58 1.83 7.42
C ARG A 295 -3.03 2.36 6.07
N LEU A 296 -2.64 3.60 5.77
CA LEU A 296 -2.85 4.22 4.46
C LEU A 296 -1.60 4.02 3.61
N LEU A 297 -1.73 3.35 2.46
CA LEU A 297 -0.66 3.16 1.50
C LEU A 297 -0.77 4.22 0.38
N ASN A 298 -0.71 3.77 -0.88
CA ASN A 298 -0.75 4.64 -2.05
C ASN A 298 -2.16 5.21 -2.25
N PHE A 299 -2.23 6.52 -2.34
CA PHE A 299 -3.41 7.25 -2.84
C PHE A 299 -2.96 7.90 -4.14
N THR A 300 -3.58 7.53 -5.25
CA THR A 300 -3.11 7.91 -6.58
C THR A 300 -4.26 8.36 -7.48
N PRO A 301 -4.08 9.47 -8.22
CA PRO A 301 -4.90 9.74 -9.39
C PRO A 301 -4.43 8.87 -10.57
N GLU A 302 -5.35 8.20 -11.24
CA GLU A 302 -5.06 7.37 -12.42
C GLU A 302 -6.00 7.70 -13.58
N ASP A 303 -5.51 7.47 -14.80
CA ASP A 303 -6.30 7.62 -16.01
C ASP A 303 -7.25 6.41 -16.18
N SER A 304 -8.54 6.69 -16.24
CA SER A 304 -9.61 5.70 -16.39
C SER A 304 -9.58 4.92 -17.71
N LEU A 305 -8.90 5.42 -18.76
CA LEU A 305 -8.85 4.80 -20.10
C LEU A 305 -8.46 3.31 -20.06
N LYS A 306 -7.54 2.94 -19.15
CA LYS A 306 -7.04 1.56 -18.99
C LYS A 306 -7.38 0.92 -17.64
N ASN A 307 -8.29 1.53 -16.89
CA ASN A 307 -8.67 1.08 -15.57
C ASN A 307 -10.17 0.80 -15.51
N GLU A 308 -10.54 -0.47 -15.74
CA GLU A 308 -11.94 -0.92 -15.74
C GLU A 308 -12.62 -0.73 -14.38
N TYR A 309 -11.86 -0.67 -13.29
CA TYR A 309 -12.39 -0.41 -11.97
C TYR A 309 -12.77 1.06 -11.79
N LEU A 310 -11.96 2.00 -12.30
CA LEU A 310 -12.35 3.42 -12.36
C LEU A 310 -13.56 3.62 -13.28
N GLN A 311 -13.57 3.00 -14.46
CA GLN A 311 -14.74 3.02 -15.36
C GLN A 311 -16.00 2.52 -14.64
N MET A 312 -15.92 1.38 -13.94
CA MET A 312 -17.06 0.90 -13.14
C MET A 312 -17.46 1.88 -12.04
N THR A 313 -16.49 2.55 -11.40
CA THR A 313 -16.77 3.56 -10.37
C THR A 313 -17.55 4.75 -10.94
N ASP A 314 -17.16 5.29 -12.10
CA ASP A 314 -17.91 6.30 -12.85
C ASP A 314 -19.32 5.82 -13.18
N LEU A 315 -19.45 4.61 -13.75
CA LEU A 315 -20.76 4.06 -14.12
C LEU A 315 -21.72 3.99 -12.95
N VAL A 316 -21.27 3.52 -11.77
CA VAL A 316 -22.18 3.44 -10.61
C VAL A 316 -22.47 4.82 -10.04
N THR A 317 -21.45 5.67 -9.87
CA THR A 317 -21.60 7.02 -9.30
C THR A 317 -22.50 7.89 -10.15
N ALA A 318 -22.29 7.88 -11.46
CA ALA A 318 -23.11 8.62 -12.41
C ALA A 318 -24.52 8.02 -12.58
N SER A 319 -24.69 6.70 -12.44
CA SER A 319 -26.02 6.06 -12.39
C SER A 319 -26.81 6.51 -11.18
N LEU A 320 -26.18 6.57 -10.00
CA LEU A 320 -26.82 7.06 -8.79
C LEU A 320 -27.23 8.53 -8.94
N ASN A 321 -26.31 9.36 -9.45
CA ASN A 321 -26.58 10.75 -9.79
C ASN A 321 -27.75 10.89 -10.76
N ARG A 322 -27.82 10.01 -11.76
CA ARG A 322 -28.89 10.05 -12.75
C ARG A 322 -30.26 9.85 -12.12
N ILE A 323 -30.40 8.86 -11.25
CA ILE A 323 -31.68 8.55 -10.59
C ILE A 323 -32.07 9.61 -9.57
N ILE A 324 -31.10 10.12 -8.80
CA ILE A 324 -31.39 11.09 -7.72
C ILE A 324 -31.67 12.49 -8.27
N ASN A 325 -30.84 12.99 -9.18
CA ASN A 325 -31.00 14.35 -9.72
C ASN A 325 -32.02 14.44 -10.87
N PHE A 326 -32.38 13.32 -11.51
CA PHE A 326 -33.27 13.32 -12.67
C PHE A 326 -34.28 12.14 -12.68
N PRO A 327 -35.14 12.01 -11.67
CA PRO A 327 -36.01 10.84 -11.49
C PRO A 327 -37.00 10.58 -12.66
N ASP A 328 -37.42 11.65 -13.35
CA ASP A 328 -38.50 11.61 -14.34
C ASP A 328 -38.03 11.40 -15.80
N LYS A 329 -36.72 11.24 -16.05
CA LYS A 329 -36.21 11.07 -17.41
C LYS A 329 -36.28 9.60 -17.87
N GLN A 330 -36.51 9.39 -19.16
CA GLN A 330 -36.55 8.08 -19.81
C GLN A 330 -35.66 8.05 -21.06
N THR A 331 -34.36 7.89 -20.84
CA THR A 331 -33.33 7.76 -21.87
C THR A 331 -32.54 6.46 -21.67
N ALA A 332 -31.64 6.08 -22.59
CA ALA A 332 -30.75 4.94 -22.38
C ALA A 332 -29.91 5.05 -21.09
N LYS A 333 -29.58 6.27 -20.65
CA LYS A 333 -28.87 6.48 -19.37
C LYS A 333 -29.73 6.12 -18.17
N ASP A 334 -31.03 6.40 -18.24
CA ASP A 334 -31.99 6.04 -17.20
C ASP A 334 -32.22 4.54 -17.16
N GLU A 335 -32.35 3.91 -18.33
CA GLU A 335 -32.50 2.46 -18.45
C GLU A 335 -31.27 1.73 -17.90
N PHE A 336 -30.07 2.17 -18.29
CA PHE A 336 -28.82 1.62 -17.77
C PHE A 336 -28.69 1.82 -16.26
N ALA A 337 -28.94 3.03 -15.75
CA ALA A 337 -28.83 3.33 -14.33
C ALA A 337 -29.77 2.44 -13.50
N ARG A 338 -31.02 2.28 -13.91
CA ARG A 338 -31.97 1.38 -13.23
C ARG A 338 -31.50 -0.08 -13.27
N HIS A 339 -30.99 -0.54 -14.41
CA HIS A 339 -30.47 -1.89 -14.54
C HIS A 339 -29.27 -2.14 -13.62
N LEU A 340 -28.27 -1.26 -13.65
CA LEU A 340 -27.07 -1.37 -12.82
C LEU A 340 -27.41 -1.33 -11.32
N LEU A 341 -28.20 -0.35 -10.90
CA LEU A 341 -28.57 -0.22 -9.48
C LEU A 341 -29.45 -1.38 -9.01
N SER A 342 -30.28 -1.96 -9.91
CA SER A 342 -31.01 -3.20 -9.63
C SER A 342 -30.10 -4.42 -9.50
N LEU A 343 -29.06 -4.55 -10.33
CA LEU A 343 -28.07 -5.62 -10.22
C LEU A 343 -27.34 -5.56 -8.87
N LEU A 344 -27.00 -4.34 -8.44
CA LEU A 344 -26.36 -4.09 -7.15
C LEU A 344 -27.34 -4.11 -5.97
N LYS A 345 -28.66 -4.31 -6.22
CA LYS A 345 -29.72 -4.32 -5.20
C LYS A 345 -29.70 -3.05 -4.32
N VAL A 346 -29.48 -1.90 -4.94
CA VAL A 346 -29.49 -0.60 -4.25
C VAL A 346 -30.90 -0.30 -3.78
N ASP A 347 -31.06 -0.08 -2.48
CA ASP A 347 -32.29 0.51 -1.96
C ASP A 347 -32.26 2.03 -2.17
N LEU A 348 -33.06 2.50 -3.14
CA LEU A 348 -33.13 3.92 -3.49
C LEU A 348 -33.93 4.75 -2.47
N GLU A 349 -34.73 4.10 -1.61
CA GLU A 349 -35.54 4.78 -0.58
C GLU A 349 -34.66 5.46 0.49
N VAL A 350 -33.44 4.96 0.67
CA VAL A 350 -32.44 5.53 1.58
C VAL A 350 -32.04 6.95 1.15
N PHE A 351 -32.20 7.28 -0.13
CA PHE A 351 -31.89 8.59 -0.71
C PHE A 351 -33.11 9.50 -0.89
N LYS A 352 -34.17 9.36 -0.07
CA LYS A 352 -35.30 10.29 -0.04
C LYS A 352 -35.12 11.38 1.03
N THR A 353 -35.55 12.61 0.75
CA THR A 353 -35.37 13.85 1.56
C THR A 353 -35.73 13.70 3.05
N GLU A 354 -36.71 12.87 3.37
CA GLU A 354 -37.15 12.60 4.75
C GLU A 354 -36.12 11.79 5.57
N ASN A 355 -35.31 10.97 4.90
CA ASN A 355 -34.19 10.23 5.50
C ASN A 355 -32.91 11.08 5.57
N TYR A 356 -32.70 12.01 4.62
CA TYR A 356 -31.62 13.00 4.68
C TYR A 356 -31.74 13.98 5.86
N ASN A 357 -32.97 14.33 6.27
CA ASN A 357 -33.19 15.24 7.39
C ASN A 357 -33.17 14.54 8.76
N LYS A 358 -33.49 13.24 8.82
CA LYS A 358 -33.35 12.44 10.06
C LYS A 358 -31.90 12.12 10.41
N SER A 359 -30.99 12.14 9.43
CA SER A 359 -29.55 12.01 9.70
C SER A 359 -28.93 13.27 10.31
N LEU A 360 -29.59 14.45 10.25
CA LEU A 360 -29.09 15.72 10.84
C LEU A 360 -29.00 15.74 12.37
N VAL A 361 -29.50 14.71 13.07
CA VAL A 361 -29.38 14.58 14.55
C VAL A 361 -28.12 13.78 14.95
N GLN A 362 -27.37 13.25 13.98
CA GLN A 362 -25.99 12.78 14.16
C GLN A 362 -25.09 13.58 13.22
N PRO A 363 -23.86 14.01 13.59
CA PRO A 363 -23.01 14.87 12.74
C PRO A 363 -22.37 14.12 11.55
N ASP A 364 -23.06 13.10 11.05
CA ASP A 364 -22.67 12.08 10.09
C ASP A 364 -23.81 12.04 9.07
N ASN A 365 -23.71 12.84 8.01
CA ASN A 365 -24.69 12.85 6.91
C ASN A 365 -24.21 12.02 5.71
N SER A 366 -23.41 11.01 5.97
CA SER A 366 -22.83 10.18 4.94
C SER A 366 -23.40 8.78 5.02
N VAL A 367 -24.39 8.53 4.17
CA VAL A 367 -25.06 7.23 4.07
C VAL A 367 -24.16 6.25 3.35
N VAL A 368 -23.30 5.53 4.06
CA VAL A 368 -22.52 4.45 3.44
C VAL A 368 -23.40 3.21 3.23
N ILE A 369 -23.96 3.10 2.04
CA ILE A 369 -24.68 1.90 1.62
C ILE A 369 -23.65 0.84 1.25
N SER A 370 -23.55 -0.26 2.01
CA SER A 370 -22.82 -1.45 1.57
C SER A 370 -23.76 -2.38 0.84
N LEU A 371 -23.54 -2.53 -0.46
CA LEU A 371 -24.28 -3.48 -1.28
C LEU A 371 -23.61 -4.85 -1.21
N LYS A 372 -24.41 -5.89 -0.94
CA LYS A 372 -23.99 -7.30 -0.85
C LYS A 372 -24.27 -8.05 -2.15
#